data_AF-A0A101IIR8-F1
#
_entry.id   AF-A0A101IIR8-F1
#
_cell.length_a   1.000
_cell.length_b   1.000
_cell.length_c   1.000
_cell.angle_alpha   90.00
_cell.angle_beta   90.00
_cell.angle_gamma   90.00
#
_symmetry.space_group_name_H-M   'P 1'
#
loop_
_entity.id
_entity.type
_entity.pdbx_description
1 polymer ?
#
loop_
_entity_poly.entity_id
_entity_poly.type
_entity_poly.pdbx_seq_one_letter_code
_entity_poly.pdbx_strand_id
1 'polypeptide(L)' 'MTIFRDHTRLSLWEEAVGQLQETHLVDGVCLAKIGSLMVVLPEEVGEHLGDLIGQRIGVLRAESGYKYRVISRGH' A
#
# COMPACT_ATOMS: atom_id res chain seq x y z
N MET A 1 -2.01 19.41 8.99
CA MET A 1 -0.87 18.49 9.12
C MET A 1 -1.42 17.22 9.74
N THR A 2 -1.88 16.28 8.92
CA THR A 2 -2.62 15.10 9.42
C THR A 2 -1.59 14.09 9.92
N ILE A 3 -1.49 13.98 11.24
CA ILE A 3 -0.61 13.04 11.92
C ILE A 3 -1.25 11.65 11.79
N PHE A 4 -0.90 10.90 10.75
CA PHE A 4 -1.25 9.48 10.66
C PHE A 4 -0.34 8.72 11.64
N ARG A 5 -0.86 8.47 12.85
CA ARG A 5 -0.10 7.96 13.99
C ARG A 5 0.08 6.43 14.02
N ASP A 6 -0.55 5.72 13.10
CA ASP A 6 -0.56 4.26 13.08
C ASP A 6 -0.18 3.78 11.67
N HIS A 7 1.10 3.48 11.48
CA HIS A 7 1.58 2.78 10.29
C HIS A 7 1.68 1.31 10.63
N THR A 8 0.94 0.47 9.91
CA THR A 8 0.96 -0.97 10.12
C THR A 8 1.88 -1.65 9.12
N ARG A 9 2.63 -2.64 9.61
CA ARG A 9 3.38 -3.56 8.75
C ARG A 9 2.55 -4.81 8.59
N LEU A 10 2.24 -5.16 7.34
CA LEU A 10 1.51 -6.38 7.03
C LEU A 10 2.24 -7.63 7.57
N SER A 11 1.50 -8.45 8.30
CA SER A 11 1.95 -9.78 8.72
C SER A 11 2.03 -10.76 7.54
N LEU A 12 2.70 -11.89 7.71
CA LEU A 12 2.79 -12.90 6.65
C LEU A 12 1.37 -13.38 6.25
N TRP A 13 1.10 -13.37 4.95
CA TRP A 13 -0.20 -13.65 4.31
C TRP A 13 -1.31 -12.65 4.60
N GLU A 14 -0.98 -11.49 5.18
CA GLU A 14 -1.93 -10.41 5.40
C GLU A 14 -2.06 -9.52 4.14
N GLU A 15 -3.31 -9.20 3.77
CA GLU A 15 -3.64 -8.35 2.63
C GLU A 15 -4.30 -7.05 3.09
N ALA A 16 -3.72 -5.90 2.73
CA ALA A 16 -4.38 -4.60 2.80
C ALA A 16 -5.16 -4.33 1.52
N VAL A 17 -6.46 -4.15 1.62
CA VAL A 17 -7.33 -3.89 0.47
C VAL A 17 -8.08 -2.57 0.64
N GLY A 18 -7.98 -1.68 -0.35
CA GLY A 18 -8.62 -0.38 -0.27
C GLY A 18 -8.28 0.51 -1.46
N GLN A 19 -8.84 1.72 -1.47
CA GLN A 19 -8.44 2.73 -2.45
C GLN A 19 -7.06 3.25 -2.08
N LEU A 20 -6.10 3.21 -3.00
CA LEU A 20 -4.83 3.88 -2.80
C LEU A 20 -5.07 5.39 -2.88
N GLN A 21 -4.86 6.07 -1.77
CA GLN A 21 -5.08 7.50 -1.67
C GLN A 21 -3.79 8.28 -1.94
N GLU A 22 -2.71 7.88 -1.28
CA GLU A 22 -1.45 8.63 -1.24
C GLU A 22 -0.29 7.64 -1.03
N THR A 23 0.89 7.97 -1.55
CA THR A 23 2.16 7.26 -1.29
C THR A 23 3.23 8.28 -0.90
N HIS A 24 4.04 7.97 0.12
CA HIS A 24 5.14 8.82 0.55
C HIS A 24 6.41 7.99 0.69
N LEU A 25 7.46 8.37 -0.04
CA LEU A 25 8.79 7.81 0.14
C LEU A 25 9.52 8.55 1.26
N VAL A 26 9.92 7.82 2.29
CA VAL A 26 10.60 8.34 3.48
C VAL A 26 11.64 7.29 3.92
N ASP A 27 12.90 7.69 4.07
CA ASP A 27 13.98 6.82 4.60
C ASP A 27 14.08 5.42 3.93
N GLY A 28 13.91 5.35 2.60
CA GLY A 28 14.01 4.09 1.83
C GLY A 28 12.82 3.14 1.98
N VAL A 29 11.71 3.62 2.56
CA VAL A 29 10.43 2.91 2.60
C VAL A 29 9.31 3.76 2.01
N CYS A 30 8.27 3.09 1.52
CA CYS A 30 7.05 3.72 1.06
C CYS A 30 5.95 3.57 2.11
N LEU A 31 5.38 4.69 2.55
CA LEU A 31 4.14 4.75 3.30
C LEU A 31 2.98 4.88 2.31
N ALA A 32 2.27 3.77 2.09
CA ALA A 32 1.10 3.74 1.21
C ALA A 32 -0.19 3.83 2.03
N LYS A 33 -1.03 4.81 1.73
CA LYS A 33 -2.34 4.98 2.35
C LYS A 33 -3.39 4.23 1.54
N ILE A 34 -3.81 3.07 2.05
CA ILE A 34 -4.75 2.16 1.41
C ILE A 34 -6.06 2.18 2.22
N GLY A 35 -7.06 2.91 1.73
CA GLY A 35 -8.30 3.16 2.46
C GLY A 35 -8.04 3.93 3.76
N SER A 36 -8.39 3.32 4.91
CA SER A 36 -8.14 3.88 6.24
C SER A 36 -6.81 3.43 6.85
N LEU A 37 -6.04 2.59 6.15
CA LEU A 37 -4.80 2.00 6.65
C LEU A 37 -3.59 2.70 6.04
N MET A 38 -2.55 2.93 6.84
CA MET A 38 -1.23 3.34 6.35
C MET A 38 -0.30 2.14 6.44
N VAL A 39 0.17 1.66 5.29
CA VAL A 39 0.97 0.44 5.18
C VAL A 39 2.41 0.79 4.85
N VAL A 40 3.35 0.22 5.60
CA VAL A 40 4.79 0.34 5.29
C VAL A 40 5.19 -0.71 4.27
N LEU A 41 5.69 -0.26 3.14
CA LEU A 41 6.16 -1.06 2.00
C LEU A 41 7.61 -0.72 1.66
N PRO A 42 8.35 -1.61 0.98
CA PRO A 42 9.64 -1.27 0.39
C PRO A 42 9.47 -0.16 -0.66
N GLU A 43 10.50 0.68 -0.83
CA GLU A 43 10.54 1.74 -1.83
C GLU A 43 10.18 1.25 -3.24
N GLU A 44 10.79 0.15 -3.69
CA GLU A 44 10.56 -0.44 -5.01
C GLU A 44 9.07 -0.73 -5.28
N VAL A 45 8.35 -1.22 -4.28
CA VAL A 45 6.91 -1.49 -4.38
C VAL A 45 6.13 -0.18 -4.42
N GLY A 46 6.56 0.79 -3.63
CA GLY A 46 5.96 2.12 -3.56
C GLY A 46 6.02 2.90 -4.88
N GLU A 47 7.14 2.82 -5.59
CA GLU A 47 7.33 3.46 -6.89
C GLU A 47 6.28 2.96 -7.90
N HIS A 48 6.04 1.65 -7.95
CA HIS A 48 5.01 1.07 -8.81
C HIS A 48 3.56 1.41 -8.40
N LEU A 49 3.33 1.75 -7.13
CA LEU A 49 2.01 2.12 -6.63
C LEU A 49 1.66 3.58 -6.95
N GLY A 50 2.63 4.46 -7.18
CA GLY A 50 2.40 5.89 -7.45
C GLY A 50 1.41 6.13 -8.60
N ASP A 51 1.54 5.38 -9.70
CA ASP A 51 0.64 5.46 -10.86
C ASP A 51 -0.78 4.91 -10.60
N LEU A 52 -0.98 4.25 -9.46
CA LEU A 52 -2.24 3.61 -9.09
C LEU A 52 -3.05 4.44 -8.08
N ILE A 53 -2.61 5.67 -7.76
CA ILE A 53 -3.35 6.58 -6.88
C ILE A 53 -4.76 6.80 -7.43
N GLY A 54 -5.75 6.71 -6.54
CA GLY A 54 -7.18 6.76 -6.85
C GLY A 54 -7.80 5.41 -7.19
N GLN A 55 -7.00 4.38 -7.50
CA GLN A 55 -7.51 3.04 -7.82
C GLN A 55 -7.68 2.18 -6.56
N ARG A 56 -8.59 1.21 -6.62
CA ARG A 56 -8.71 0.20 -5.57
C ARG A 56 -7.64 -0.86 -5.79
N ILE A 57 -6.79 -1.09 -4.80
CA ILE A 57 -5.70 -2.07 -4.85
C ILE A 57 -5.80 -3.05 -3.67
N GLY A 58 -5.18 -4.21 -3.83
CA GLY A 58 -4.86 -5.14 -2.76
C GLY A 58 -3.35 -5.33 -2.68
N VAL A 59 -2.75 -5.19 -1.49
CA VAL A 59 -1.33 -5.44 -1.24
C VAL A 59 -1.20 -6.57 -0.23
N LEU A 60 -0.57 -7.67 -0.63
CA LEU A 60 -0.36 -8.88 0.15
C LEU A 60 1.11 -9.00 0.55
N ARG A 61 1.38 -9.28 1.82
CA ARG A 61 2.70 -9.74 2.25
C ARG A 61 2.80 -11.26 2.09
N ALA A 62 3.58 -11.71 1.12
CA ALA A 62 3.88 -13.13 0.89
C ALA A 62 5.27 -13.49 1.45
N GLU A 63 5.60 -14.79 1.46
CA GLU A 63 6.95 -15.26 1.85
C GLU A 63 8.05 -14.69 0.95
N SER A 64 7.75 -14.50 -0.34
CA SER A 64 8.66 -13.96 -1.35
C SER A 64 8.73 -12.43 -1.39
N GLY A 65 7.99 -11.71 -0.52
CA GLY A 65 7.99 -10.25 -0.49
C GLY A 65 6.57 -9.66 -0.52
N TYR A 66 6.39 -8.50 -1.14
CA TYR A 66 5.08 -7.89 -1.31
C TYR A 66 4.58 -8.09 -2.73
N LYS A 67 3.29 -8.43 -2.85
CA LYS A 67 2.59 -8.48 -4.14
C LYS A 67 1.44 -7.51 -4.09
N TYR A 68 1.17 -6.83 -5.20
CA TYR A 68 0.01 -5.97 -5.31
C TYR A 68 -0.83 -6.35 -6.53
N ARG A 69 -2.11 -6.02 -6.48
CA ARG A 69 -3.07 -6.17 -7.59
C ARG A 69 -4.00 -4.98 -7.64
N VAL A 70 -4.37 -4.57 -8.84
CA VAL A 70 -5.45 -3.60 -9.06
C VAL A 70 -6.77 -4.35 -9.04
N ILE A 71 -7.71 -3.87 -8.23
CA ILE A 71 -9.06 -4.42 -8.10
C ILE A 71 -9.97 -3.50 -8.90
N SER A 72 -10.03 -3.72 -10.21
CA SER A 72 -11.03 -3.09 -11.06
C SER A 72 -12.38 -3.67 -10.68
N ARG A 73 -13.35 -2.82 -10.29
CA ARG A 73 -14.75 -3.25 -10.27
C ARG A 73 -15.10 -3.57 -11.73
N GLY A 74 -15.36 -4.85 -12.01
CA GLY A 74 -15.93 -5.27 -13.28
C GLY A 74 -17.17 -4.42 -13.59
N HIS A 75 -17.22 -3.97 -14.83
CA HIS A 75 -18.37 -3.31 -15.44
C HIS A 75 -19.58 -4.26 -15.46
#